data_AF-A0A496E1V5-F1
#
_entry.id   AF-A0A496E1V5-F1
#
_cell.length_a   1.000
_cell.length_b   1.000
_cell.length_c   1.000
_cell.angle_alpha   90.00
_cell.angle_beta   90.00
_cell.angle_gamma   90.00
#
_symmetry.space_group_name_H-M   'P 1'
#
loop_
_entity.id
_entity.type
_entity.pdbx_description
1 polymer ?
#
loop_
_entity_poly.entity_id
_entity_poly.type
_entity_poly.pdbx_seq_one_letter_code
_entity_poly.pdbx_strand_id
1 'polypeptide(L)'
;MIESGEKKEEYREHNSYWAKRFYVCYDKNTDCRIYIPEKCKYCCKPSFKLYDAVRFRYGYTKRTMLFKLNSISIGKGRSEWGAPDYKVFILKLGNRIN
;
A
#
# COMPACT_ATOMS: atom_id res chain seq x y z
N MET A 1 7.92 -15.10 -7.50
CA MET A 1 8.14 -13.67 -7.76
C MET A 1 8.45 -12.88 -6.49
N ILE A 2 7.53 -12.73 -5.52
CA ILE A 2 7.85 -12.00 -4.27
C ILE A 2 8.70 -12.86 -3.33
N GLU A 3 8.34 -14.12 -3.12
CA GLU A 3 9.12 -15.02 -2.26
C GLU A 3 10.51 -15.32 -2.84
N SER A 4 10.65 -15.37 -4.17
CA SER A 4 11.94 -15.47 -4.88
C SER A 4 12.75 -14.17 -4.84
N GLY A 5 12.19 -13.06 -4.36
CA GLY A 5 12.86 -11.75 -4.29
C GLY A 5 12.99 -11.00 -5.62
N GLU A 6 12.52 -11.56 -6.72
CA GLU A 6 12.56 -10.96 -8.06
C GLU A 6 11.63 -9.75 -8.15
N LYS A 7 10.43 -9.84 -7.57
CA LYS A 7 9.45 -8.76 -7.53
C LYS A 7 9.61 -7.98 -6.23
N LYS A 8 10.12 -6.75 -6.34
CA LYS A 8 10.38 -5.84 -5.21
C LYS A 8 9.26 -4.82 -4.97
N GLU A 9 8.18 -4.89 -5.74
CA GLU A 9 7.05 -3.98 -5.59
C GLU A 9 5.74 -4.76 -5.53
N GLU A 10 4.82 -4.32 -4.68
CA GLU A 10 3.45 -4.82 -4.67
C GLU A 10 2.48 -3.68 -5.00
N TYR A 11 1.49 -3.98 -5.83
CA TYR A 11 0.52 -3.00 -6.31
C TYR A 11 -0.82 -3.20 -5.64
N ARG A 12 -1.45 -2.11 -5.20
CA ARG A 12 -2.82 -2.10 -4.67
C ARG A 12 -3.64 -1.06 -5.40
N GLU A 13 -4.91 -1.38 -5.64
CA GLU A 13 -5.83 -0.46 -6.29
C GLU A 13 -5.92 0.88 -5.56
N HIS A 14 -5.95 1.98 -6.31
CA HIS A 14 -6.18 3.31 -5.77
C HIS A 14 -7.67 3.52 -5.48
N ASN A 15 -8.18 2.81 -4.47
CA ASN A 15 -9.57 2.85 -4.04
C ASN A 15 -9.68 3.26 -2.55
N SER A 16 -10.90 3.55 -2.08
CA SER A 16 -11.14 4.00 -0.70
C SER A 16 -10.71 2.97 0.35
N TYR A 17 -10.79 1.67 0.04
CA TYR A 17 -10.39 0.59 0.94
C TYR A 17 -8.89 0.64 1.27
N TRP A 18 -8.03 0.74 0.25
CA TRP A 18 -6.58 0.84 0.43
C TRP A 18 -6.17 2.23 0.92
N ALA A 19 -6.84 3.27 0.43
CA ALA A 19 -6.56 4.63 0.83
C ALA A 19 -6.75 4.83 2.34
N LYS A 20 -7.76 4.21 2.96
CA LYS A 20 -7.96 4.22 4.43
C LYS A 20 -6.78 3.65 5.21
N ARG A 21 -6.12 2.67 4.63
CA ARG A 21 -4.98 2.00 5.25
C ARG A 21 -3.74 2.86 5.08
N PHE A 22 -3.48 3.38 3.88
CA PHE A 22 -2.22 4.05 3.57
C PHE A 22 -2.18 5.54 3.91
N TYR A 23 -3.27 6.30 3.84
CA TYR A 23 -3.23 7.74 4.13
C TYR A 23 -3.40 8.05 5.62
N VAL A 24 -2.70 9.09 6.09
CA VAL A 24 -2.97 9.68 7.39
C VAL A 24 -4.18 10.62 7.28
N CYS A 25 -5.18 10.39 8.12
CA CYS A 25 -6.28 11.32 8.34
C CYS A 25 -6.04 12.02 9.67
N TYR A 26 -5.93 13.36 9.66
CA TYR A 26 -5.68 14.15 10.86
C TYR A 26 -6.97 14.73 11.47
N ASP A 27 -8.13 14.38 10.92
CA ASP A 27 -9.41 14.84 11.44
C ASP A 27 -9.67 14.25 12.83
N LYS A 28 -9.86 15.12 13.82
CA LYS A 28 -10.28 14.75 15.17
C LYS A 28 -11.80 14.58 15.27
N ASN A 29 -12.56 15.00 14.25
CA ASN A 29 -13.99 14.73 14.14
C ASN A 29 -14.22 13.45 13.33
N THR A 30 -15.02 12.57 13.92
CA THR A 30 -14.96 11.11 13.80
C THR A 30 -15.53 10.51 12.51
N ASP A 31 -15.77 11.28 11.45
CA ASP A 31 -16.49 10.77 10.27
C ASP A 31 -15.93 11.18 8.90
N CYS A 32 -14.61 11.38 8.80
CA CYS A 32 -13.98 11.47 7.49
C CYS A 32 -14.00 10.07 6.81
N ARG A 33 -15.11 9.74 6.14
CA ARG A 33 -15.31 8.49 5.37
C ARG A 33 -14.58 8.50 4.03
N ILE A 34 -14.02 9.65 3.64
CA ILE A 34 -13.40 9.89 2.35
C ILE A 34 -11.88 9.83 2.52
N TYR A 35 -11.32 8.65 2.28
CA TYR A 35 -9.88 8.41 2.42
C TYR A 35 -9.07 8.72 1.16
N ILE A 36 -9.73 9.19 0.10
CA ILE A 36 -9.08 9.60 -1.15
C ILE A 36 -8.83 11.10 -1.07
N PRO A 37 -7.57 11.59 -1.03
CA PRO A 37 -7.27 13.01 -0.87
C PRO A 37 -7.94 13.90 -1.92
N GLU A 38 -8.02 13.43 -3.17
CA GLU A 38 -8.68 14.14 -4.28
C GLU A 38 -10.17 14.43 -3.99
N LYS A 39 -10.81 13.62 -3.14
CA LYS A 39 -12.21 13.78 -2.75
C LYS A 39 -12.38 14.41 -1.37
N CYS A 40 -11.30 14.55 -0.61
CA CYS A 40 -11.33 15.08 0.75
C CYS A 40 -10.68 16.46 0.81
N LYS A 41 -11.51 17.50 0.81
CA LYS A 41 -11.09 18.91 0.72
C LYS A 41 -10.35 19.44 1.96
N TYR A 42 -10.45 18.76 3.12
CA TYR A 42 -10.03 19.34 4.42
C TYR A 42 -9.19 18.42 5.34
N CYS A 43 -9.31 17.09 5.24
CA CYS A 43 -8.95 16.18 6.36
C CYS A 43 -7.73 15.26 6.07
N CYS A 44 -7.47 14.93 4.81
CA CYS A 44 -6.36 14.06 4.41
C CYS A 44 -5.21 14.92 3.87
N LYS A 45 -4.21 15.21 4.71
CA LYS A 45 -2.91 15.64 4.17
C LYS A 45 -2.38 14.52 3.26
N PRO A 46 -1.67 14.82 2.17
CA PRO A 46 -1.19 13.81 1.20
C PRO A 46 -0.09 12.89 1.76
N SER A 47 0.05 12.80 3.08
CA SER A 47 1.06 11.98 3.75
C SER A 47 0.57 10.54 3.93
N PHE A 48 1.48 9.60 3.70
CA PHE A 48 1.25 8.18 3.99
C PHE A 48 1.53 7.87 5.46
N LYS A 49 0.83 6.88 6.01
CA LYS A 49 1.18 6.24 7.28
C LYS A 49 2.54 5.57 7.13
N LEU A 50 3.29 5.60 8.22
CA LEU A 50 4.55 4.89 8.34
C LEU A 50 4.28 3.44 8.76
N TYR A 51 4.89 2.50 8.05
CA TYR A 51 4.85 1.08 8.34
C TYR A 51 6.28 0.54 8.27
N ASP A 52 6.66 -0.28 9.24
CA ASP A 52 8.00 -0.87 9.28
C ASP A 52 8.13 -2.04 8.29
N ALA A 53 7.06 -2.84 8.18
CA ALA A 53 7.05 -4.08 7.44
C ALA A 53 5.66 -4.42 6.89
N VAL A 54 5.64 -5.27 5.87
CA VAL A 54 4.42 -5.85 5.29
C VAL A 54 4.50 -7.38 5.36
N ARG A 55 3.42 -8.00 5.81
CA ARG A 55 3.28 -9.45 5.89
C ARG A 55 2.39 -9.94 4.76
N PHE A 56 2.91 -10.86 3.96
CA PHE A 56 2.12 -11.61 2.99
C PHE A 56 1.73 -12.97 3.58
N ARG A 57 0.53 -13.44 3.25
CA ARG A 57 0.03 -14.77 3.60
C ARG A 57 -0.31 -15.55 2.34
N TYR A 58 0.06 -16.82 2.32
CA TYR A 58 -0.32 -17.74 1.25
C TYR A 58 -1.77 -18.19 1.40
N GLY A 59 -2.70 -17.41 0.85
CA GLY A 59 -4.13 -17.72 0.86
C GLY A 59 -4.63 -18.06 2.26
N TYR A 60 -5.25 -19.22 2.40
CA TYR A 60 -5.79 -19.73 3.67
C TYR A 60 -4.80 -20.56 4.48
N THR A 61 -3.56 -20.72 4.03
CA THR A 61 -2.54 -21.47 4.77
C THR A 61 -1.96 -20.66 5.94
N LYS A 62 -1.26 -21.34 6.84
CA LYS A 62 -0.50 -20.70 7.93
C LYS A 62 0.80 -20.05 7.47
N ARG A 63 1.25 -20.32 6.23
CA ARG A 63 2.52 -19.82 5.72
C ARG A 63 2.43 -18.31 5.49
N THR A 64 3.34 -17.58 6.13
CA THR A 64 3.47 -16.13 5.97
C THR A 64 4.92 -15.77 5.70
N MET A 65 5.11 -14.61 5.10
CA MET A 65 6.43 -14.03 4.83
C MET A 65 6.36 -12.55 5.20
N LEU A 66 7.39 -12.04 5.86
CA LEU A 66 7.47 -10.65 6.30
C LEU A 66 8.60 -9.95 5.56
N PHE A 67 8.35 -8.74 5.07
CA PHE A 67 9.32 -7.92 4.35
C PHE A 67 9.36 -6.54 4.93
N LYS A 68 10.54 -5.92 4.99
CA LYS A 68 10.67 -4.50 5.28
C LYS A 68 9.89 -3.70 4.24
N LEU A 69 9.12 -2.71 4.68
CA LEU A 69 8.47 -1.78 3.77
C LEU A 69 9.34 -0.52 3.65
N ASN A 70 9.91 -0.30 2.48
CA ASN A 70 10.80 0.84 2.27
C ASN A 70 10.02 2.14 2.06
N SER A 71 8.94 2.08 1.27
CA SER A 71 8.09 3.25 1.00
C SER A 71 6.75 2.85 0.38
N ILE A 72 5.76 3.74 0.52
CA ILE A 72 4.50 3.71 -0.22
C ILE A 72 4.47 4.93 -1.15
N SER A 73 4.12 4.72 -2.41
CA SER A 73 3.96 5.79 -3.41
C SER A 73 2.74 5.53 -4.29
N ILE A 74 2.31 6.53 -5.06
CA ILE A 74 1.25 6.35 -6.06
C ILE A 74 1.83 6.59 -7.44
N GLY A 75 1.52 5.72 -8.39
CA GLY A 75 2.02 5.84 -9.74
C GLY A 75 1.50 4.73 -10.65
N LYS A 76 2.07 4.69 -11.85
CA LYS A 76 1.88 3.59 -12.79
C LYS A 76 2.85 2.48 -12.42
N GLY A 77 2.34 1.28 -12.15
CA GLY A 77 3.19 0.13 -11.85
C GLY A 77 3.80 -0.48 -13.11
N ARG A 78 4.66 -1.47 -12.92
CA ARG A 78 5.29 -2.24 -14.01
C ARG A 78 4.37 -3.32 -14.55
N SER A 79 4.04 -3.26 -15.83
CA SER A 79 3.15 -4.23 -16.48
C SER A 79 3.73 -5.64 -16.48
N GLU A 80 5.06 -5.79 -16.54
CA GLU A 80 5.74 -7.10 -16.46
C GLU A 80 5.54 -7.80 -15.11
N TRP A 81 5.16 -7.06 -14.08
CA TRP A 81 4.86 -7.56 -12.73
C TRP A 81 3.36 -7.60 -12.43
N GLY A 82 2.54 -7.50 -13.47
CA GLY A 82 1.08 -7.55 -13.39
C GLY A 82 0.42 -6.27 -12.90
N ALA A 83 1.10 -5.12 -12.99
CA ALA A 83 0.46 -3.85 -12.67
C ALA A 83 -0.61 -3.49 -13.72
N PRO A 84 -1.76 -2.95 -13.30
CA PRO A 84 -2.74 -2.41 -14.22
C PRO A 84 -2.26 -1.11 -14.88
N ASP A 85 -2.90 -0.73 -15.98
CA ASP A 85 -2.57 0.47 -16.77
C ASP A 85 -3.06 1.80 -16.15
N TYR A 86 -3.53 1.77 -14.90
CA TYR A 86 -4.01 2.93 -14.16
C TYR A 86 -3.19 3.17 -12.88
N LYS A 87 -3.42 4.32 -12.24
CA LYS A 87 -2.72 4.69 -11.00
C LYS A 87 -3.04 3.71 -9.86
N VAL A 88 -1.99 3.19 -9.23
CA VAL A 88 -2.05 2.26 -8.10
C VAL A 88 -1.19 2.76 -6.95
N PHE A 89 -1.46 2.27 -5.74
CA PHE A 89 -0.49 2.32 -4.67
C PHE A 89 0.63 1.30 -4.94
N ILE A 90 1.87 1.75 -4.84
CA ILE A 90 3.08 0.97 -5.04
C ILE A 90 3.78 0.84 -3.69
N LEU A 91 3.89 -0.40 -3.21
CA LEU A 91 4.57 -0.75 -1.97
C LEU A 91 5.96 -1.26 -2.34
N LYS A 92 7.00 -0.47 -2.06
CA LYS A 92 8.39 -0.88 -2.30
C LYS A 92 8.87 -1.77 -1.17
N LEU A 93 9.18 -3.01 -1.50
CA LEU A 93 9.64 -4.04 -0.57
C LEU A 93 11.17 -3.97 -0.44
N GLY A 94 11.63 -4.11 0.80
CA GLY A 94 13.03 -4.27 1.15
C GLY A 94 13.38 -5.74 1.43
N ASN A 95 14.33 -5.95 2.33
CA ASN A 95 14.77 -7.29 2.71
C ASN A 95 13.66 -8.07 3.43
N ARG A 96 13.69 -9.40 3.29
CA ARG A 96 12.84 -10.30 4.07
C ARG A 96 13.27 -10.23 5.54
N ILE A 97 12.30 -10.08 6.43
CA ILE A 97 12.47 -10.13 7.89
C ILE A 97 11.98 -11.51 8.31
N ASN A 98 12.84 -12.28 8.97
CA ASN A 98 12.54 -13.66 9.34
C ASN A 98 11.69 -13.72 10.61
#